data_AF-A0A151S7P7-F1
#
_entry.id   AF-A0A151S7P7-F1
#
_cell.length_a   1.000
_cell.length_b   1.000
_cell.length_c   1.000
_cell.angle_alpha   90.00
_cell.angle_beta   90.00
_cell.angle_gamma   90.00
#
_symmetry.space_group_name_H-M   'P 1'
#
loop_
_entity.id
_entity.type
_entity.pdbx_description
1 polymer ?
#
loop_
_entity_poly.entity_id
_entity_poly.type
_entity_poly.pdbx_seq_one_letter_code
_entity_poly.pdbx_strand_id
1 'polypeptide(L)'
;MIDLEHSIKISNTKCLITKEDNIWLWHRRAAHIHMDHLNKLSRKELVIGLPKLKVNKDKLCDACQKGKQVKANFKSKNQISTYRPLQLIHMDLFGPSRTMSLGGNYYGLVKVDDYSRFTWVMFLANKSEAFNAFKKFAKLVQNEKNTNITSIRSDHGGENIIENIIGNIGK
;
A
#
# COMPACT_ATOMS: atom_id res chain seq x y z
N MET A 1 17.23 -41.11 51.10
CA MET A 1 16.37 -42.30 51.20
C MET A 1 14.98 -41.82 51.56
N ILE A 2 14.15 -41.58 50.54
CA ILE A 2 12.71 -41.35 50.66
C ILE A 2 12.12 -42.18 49.53
N ASP A 3 11.55 -43.32 49.91
CA ASP A 3 10.85 -44.23 49.03
C ASP A 3 9.54 -43.57 48.58
N LEU A 4 9.34 -43.50 47.27
CA LEU A 4 8.08 -43.11 46.64
C LEU A 4 7.56 -44.32 45.85
N GLU A 5 7.30 -45.42 46.56
CA GLU A 5 6.37 -46.44 46.10
C GLU A 5 4.94 -45.91 46.29
N HIS A 6 4.50 -45.05 45.38
CA HIS A 6 3.09 -44.89 45.12
C HIS A 6 2.80 -45.56 43.77
N SER A 7 2.39 -46.82 43.86
CA SER A 7 1.91 -47.62 42.74
C SER A 7 0.62 -47.00 42.19
N ILE A 8 0.78 -46.06 41.27
CA ILE A 8 -0.33 -45.56 40.45
C ILE A 8 -0.82 -46.75 39.65
N LYS A 9 -2.02 -47.27 39.98
CA LYS A 9 -2.76 -48.19 39.10
C LYS A 9 -2.99 -47.45 37.79
N ILE A 10 -2.15 -47.73 36.79
CA ILE A 10 -2.37 -47.33 35.41
C ILE A 10 -3.63 -48.08 34.96
N SER A 11 -4.79 -47.48 35.17
CA SER A 11 -6.01 -47.91 34.51
C SER A 11 -5.72 -47.94 33.01
N ASN A 12 -6.14 -49.00 32.33
CA ASN A 12 -5.96 -49.18 30.90
C ASN A 12 -6.85 -48.20 30.12
N THR A 13 -6.60 -46.90 30.28
CA THR A 13 -7.24 -45.82 29.54
C THR A 13 -6.69 -45.88 28.13
N LYS A 14 -7.40 -46.63 27.26
CA LYS A 14 -7.23 -46.53 25.82
C LYS A 14 -7.59 -45.10 25.40
N CYS A 15 -6.60 -44.23 25.34
CA CYS A 15 -6.73 -42.97 24.64
C CYS A 15 -6.90 -43.29 23.15
N LEU A 16 -8.08 -43.00 22.60
CA LEU A 16 -8.30 -43.01 21.16
C LEU A 16 -7.52 -41.83 20.58
N ILE A 17 -6.23 -42.05 20.27
CA ILE A 17 -5.48 -41.11 19.44
C ILE A 17 -6.12 -41.18 18.06
N THR A 18 -6.89 -40.15 17.70
CA THR A 18 -7.26 -39.93 16.31
C THR A 18 -5.99 -39.62 15.54
N LYS A 19 -5.49 -40.61 14.80
CA LYS A 19 -4.33 -40.45 13.93
C LYS A 19 -4.77 -39.69 12.68
N GLU A 20 -5.09 -38.42 12.87
CA GLU A 20 -5.44 -37.55 11.76
C GLU A 20 -4.12 -37.07 11.13
N ASP A 21 -3.65 -37.82 10.12
CA ASP A 21 -2.53 -37.45 9.25
C ASP A 21 -2.94 -36.30 8.31
N ASN A 22 -3.52 -35.24 8.88
CA ASN A 22 -4.07 -34.11 8.18
C ASN A 22 -2.96 -33.09 7.91
N ILE A 23 -2.57 -32.97 6.64
CA ILE A 23 -1.55 -32.01 6.19
C ILE A 23 -1.84 -30.56 6.61
N TRP A 24 -3.12 -30.18 6.70
CA TRP A 24 -3.53 -28.84 7.13
C TRP A 24 -3.28 -28.57 8.61
N LEU A 25 -3.37 -29.60 9.46
CA LEU A 25 -3.03 -29.48 10.87
C LEU A 25 -1.53 -29.21 11.03
N TRP A 26 -0.70 -29.96 10.30
CA TRP A 26 0.75 -29.80 10.33
C TRP A 26 1.23 -28.50 9.68
N HIS A 27 0.56 -28.04 8.61
CA HIS A 27 0.79 -26.70 8.06
C HIS A 27 0.59 -25.60 9.11
N ARG A 28 -0.49 -25.67 9.91
CA ARG A 28 -0.72 -24.71 11.01
C ARG A 28 0.31 -24.84 12.13
N ARG A 29 0.63 -26.07 12.56
CA ARG A 29 1.64 -26.32 13.62
C ARG A 29 3.04 -25.86 13.22
N ALA A 30 3.42 -26.03 11.96
CA ALA A 30 4.71 -25.61 11.41
C ALA A 30 4.69 -24.14 10.93
N ALA A 31 4.00 -23.27 11.67
CA ALA A 31 3.93 -21.83 11.42
C ALA A 31 3.58 -21.46 9.98
N HIS A 32 2.61 -22.16 9.38
CA HIS A 32 2.12 -21.87 8.04
C HIS A 32 3.17 -22.00 6.92
N ILE A 33 4.16 -22.89 7.10
CA ILE A 33 5.14 -23.21 6.05
C ILE A 33 4.47 -23.63 4.74
N HIS A 34 5.10 -23.30 3.61
CA HIS A 34 4.63 -23.69 2.28
C HIS A 34 4.38 -25.20 2.18
N MET A 35 3.25 -25.62 1.58
CA MET A 35 2.84 -27.03 1.52
C MET A 35 3.88 -27.93 0.85
N ASP A 36 4.58 -27.44 -0.17
CA ASP A 36 5.64 -28.23 -0.82
C ASP A 36 6.87 -28.42 0.08
N HIS A 37 7.15 -27.46 0.96
CA HIS A 37 8.23 -27.61 1.93
C HIS A 37 7.83 -28.60 3.03
N LEU A 38 6.60 -28.52 3.54
CA LEU A 38 6.07 -29.48 4.50
C LEU A 38 6.09 -30.91 3.94
N ASN A 39 5.71 -31.08 2.67
CA ASN A 39 5.81 -32.34 1.95
C ASN A 39 7.25 -32.85 1.85
N LYS A 40 8.19 -31.96 1.51
CA LYS A 40 9.61 -32.30 1.41
C LYS A 40 10.17 -32.74 2.77
N LEU A 41 9.81 -32.06 3.85
CA LEU A 41 10.20 -32.43 5.22
C LEU A 41 9.68 -33.83 5.60
N SER A 42 8.41 -34.11 5.27
CA SER A 42 7.76 -35.39 5.54
C SER A 42 8.36 -36.54 4.71
N ARG A 43 8.51 -36.37 3.39
CA ARG A 43 9.03 -37.41 2.48
C ARG A 43 10.50 -37.74 2.72
N LYS A 44 11.31 -36.74 3.06
CA LYS A 44 12.73 -36.92 3.33
C LYS A 44 13.02 -37.24 4.81
N GLU A 45 11.98 -37.40 5.63
CA GLU A 45 12.07 -37.74 7.05
C GLU A 45 13.03 -36.79 7.82
N LEU A 46 13.00 -35.50 7.50
CA LEU A 46 13.94 -34.50 8.03
C LEU A 46 13.56 -33.95 9.41
N VAL A 47 12.38 -34.31 9.93
CA VAL A 47 11.83 -33.82 11.20
C VAL A 47 11.32 -34.99 12.02
N ILE A 48 11.87 -35.16 13.22
CA ILE A 48 11.44 -36.21 14.15
C ILE A 48 10.00 -35.92 14.59
N GLY A 49 9.14 -36.94 14.53
CA GLY A 49 7.74 -36.84 14.95
C GLY A 49 6.76 -36.28 13.91
N LEU A 50 7.24 -35.92 12.71
CA LEU A 50 6.38 -35.56 11.59
C LEU A 50 5.90 -36.85 10.88
N PRO A 51 4.58 -37.13 10.81
CA PRO A 51 4.08 -38.32 10.12
C PRO A 51 4.27 -38.22 8.60
N LYS A 52 4.08 -39.34 7.90
CA LYS A 52 4.07 -39.38 6.43
C LYS A 52 2.77 -38.74 5.93
N LEU A 53 2.87 -37.52 5.42
CA LEU A 53 1.73 -36.72 4.99
C LEU A 53 1.38 -37.03 3.53
N LYS A 54 0.09 -37.26 3.26
CA LYS A 54 -0.44 -37.26 1.90
C LYS A 54 -0.75 -35.81 1.51
N VAL A 55 -0.04 -35.29 0.51
CA VAL A 55 -0.30 -33.94 0.02
C VAL A 55 -1.56 -33.94 -0.82
N ASN A 56 -2.46 -33.04 -0.45
CA ASN A 56 -3.54 -32.62 -1.31
C ASN A 56 -3.54 -31.08 -1.39
N LYS A 57 -3.50 -30.54 -2.62
CA LYS A 57 -3.44 -29.09 -2.92
C LYS A 57 -4.82 -28.49 -3.24
N ASP A 58 -5.92 -29.13 -2.85
CA ASP A 58 -7.27 -28.71 -3.24
C ASP A 58 -7.75 -27.39 -2.60
N LYS A 59 -7.02 -26.84 -1.63
CA LYS A 59 -7.47 -25.65 -0.88
C LYS A 59 -6.33 -24.67 -0.65
N LEU A 60 -6.68 -23.40 -0.51
CA LEU A 60 -5.79 -22.33 -0.07
C LEU A 60 -5.96 -22.11 1.45
N CYS A 61 -4.90 -21.67 2.13
CA CYS A 61 -5.00 -21.24 3.52
C CYS A 61 -5.42 -19.77 3.60
N ASP A 62 -6.59 -19.49 4.16
CA ASP A 62 -7.10 -18.12 4.35
C ASP A 62 -6.13 -17.22 5.13
N ALA A 63 -5.50 -17.76 6.19
CA ALA A 63 -4.55 -17.01 7.01
C ALA A 63 -3.28 -16.65 6.23
N CYS A 64 -2.74 -17.59 5.45
CA CYS A 64 -1.59 -17.32 4.59
C CYS A 64 -1.93 -16.31 3.49
N GLN A 65 -3.11 -16.41 2.89
CA GLN A 65 -3.54 -15.49 1.84
C GLN A 65 -3.62 -14.06 2.37
N LYS A 66 -4.27 -13.87 3.53
CA LYS A 66 -4.36 -12.56 4.19
C LYS A 66 -2.99 -12.05 4.64
N GLY A 67 -2.16 -12.91 5.22
CA GLY A 67 -0.82 -12.52 5.68
C GLY A 67 0.15 -12.16 4.56
N LYS A 68 -0.03 -12.73 3.36
CA LYS A 68 0.76 -12.40 2.16
C LYS A 68 0.19 -11.24 1.35
N GLN A 69 -1.02 -10.79 1.65
CA GLN A 69 -1.67 -9.73 0.90
C GLN A 69 -1.04 -8.38 1.25
N VAL A 70 -0.33 -7.77 0.30
CA VAL A 70 0.33 -6.46 0.46
C VAL A 70 -0.66 -5.31 0.28
N LYS A 71 -1.62 -5.44 -0.64
CA LYS A 71 -2.62 -4.42 -0.96
C LYS A 71 -3.86 -5.06 -1.58
N ALA A 72 -5.03 -4.44 -1.41
CA ALA A 72 -6.20 -4.77 -2.22
C ALA A 72 -6.07 -4.17 -3.63
N ASN A 73 -6.72 -4.79 -4.61
CA ASN A 73 -6.78 -4.23 -5.96
C ASN A 73 -7.59 -2.92 -5.95
N PHE A 74 -7.05 -1.88 -6.57
CA PHE A 74 -7.78 -0.64 -6.84
C PHE A 74 -8.55 -0.83 -8.15
N LYS A 75 -9.83 -0.45 -8.16
CA LYS A 75 -10.58 -0.39 -9.43
C LYS A 75 -9.90 0.65 -10.32
N SER A 76 -9.58 0.27 -11.56
CA SER A 76 -9.10 1.25 -12.54
C SER A 76 -10.22 2.26 -12.81
N LYS A 77 -9.91 3.56 -12.71
CA LYS A 77 -10.80 4.60 -13.22
C LYS A 77 -10.48 4.78 -14.70
N ASN A 78 -11.30 4.19 -15.57
CA ASN A 78 -11.16 4.32 -17.03
C ASN A 78 -11.80 5.61 -17.59
N GLN A 79 -12.45 6.42 -16.74
CA GLN A 79 -13.08 7.67 -17.16
C GLN A 79 -12.38 8.88 -16.53
N ILE A 80 -11.90 9.76 -17.39
CA ILE A 80 -11.58 11.15 -17.05
C ILE A 80 -12.89 11.77 -16.55
N SER A 81 -12.91 12.26 -15.30
CA SER A 81 -14.12 12.84 -14.68
C SER A 81 -14.33 14.32 -15.03
N THR A 82 -13.49 14.87 -15.90
CA THR A 82 -13.54 16.26 -16.35
C THR A 82 -14.07 16.38 -17.78
N TYR A 83 -14.77 17.48 -18.05
CA TYR A 83 -15.48 17.76 -19.31
C TYR A 83 -14.96 19.01 -20.03
N ARG A 84 -14.09 19.80 -19.38
CA ARG A 84 -13.47 20.99 -19.97
C ARG A 84 -12.10 21.29 -19.36
N PRO A 85 -11.23 22.04 -20.07
CA PRO A 85 -10.02 22.59 -19.49
C PRO A 85 -10.29 23.39 -18.21
N LEU A 86 -9.34 23.36 -17.29
CA LEU A 86 -9.35 24.03 -15.99
C LEU A 86 -10.42 23.53 -15.02
N GLN A 87 -11.15 22.44 -15.31
CA GLN A 87 -12.11 21.90 -14.36
C GLN A 87 -11.42 21.28 -13.13
N LEU A 88 -10.31 20.56 -13.34
CA LEU A 88 -9.48 20.00 -12.28
C LEU A 88 -8.00 20.17 -12.65
N ILE A 89 -7.25 20.82 -11.78
CA ILE A 89 -5.79 20.88 -11.88
C ILE A 89 -5.20 19.99 -10.78
N HIS A 90 -4.39 19.01 -11.18
CA HIS A 90 -3.53 18.29 -10.26
C HIS A 90 -2.23 19.05 -10.09
N MET A 91 -1.78 19.23 -8.86
CA MET A 91 -0.55 19.92 -8.54
C MET A 91 0.32 19.07 -7.65
N ASP A 92 1.62 19.18 -7.85
CA ASP A 92 2.64 18.53 -7.05
C ASP A 92 3.85 19.45 -6.90
N LEU A 93 4.37 19.56 -5.68
CA LEU A 93 5.58 20.32 -5.36
C LEU A 93 6.68 19.33 -4.99
N PHE A 94 7.63 19.14 -5.89
CA PHE A 94 8.78 18.29 -5.63
C PHE A 94 10.03 19.11 -5.24
N GLY A 95 10.89 18.50 -4.44
CA GLY A 95 12.19 19.03 -4.05
C GLY A 95 12.44 18.98 -2.54
N PRO A 96 13.64 19.39 -2.09
CA PRO A 96 14.72 19.98 -2.89
C PRO A 96 15.40 18.96 -3.81
N SER A 97 15.67 19.36 -5.06
CA SER A 97 16.51 18.61 -5.99
C SER A 97 17.96 18.61 -5.50
N ARG A 98 18.70 17.53 -5.79
CA ARG A 98 20.15 17.47 -5.48
C ARG A 98 20.96 18.50 -6.25
N THR A 99 20.52 18.81 -7.47
CA THR A 99 21.20 19.74 -8.36
C THR A 99 20.36 20.99 -8.54
N MET A 100 20.98 22.13 -8.27
CA MET A 100 20.40 23.44 -8.52
C MET A 100 20.25 23.66 -10.03
N SER A 101 19.10 24.18 -10.46
CA SER A 101 18.94 24.63 -11.84
C SER A 101 19.83 25.84 -12.16
N LEU A 102 20.03 26.14 -13.45
CA LEU A 102 20.77 27.33 -13.90
C LEU A 102 20.23 28.64 -13.32
N GLY A 103 18.94 28.69 -13.01
CA GLY A 103 18.27 29.85 -12.40
C GLY A 103 18.31 29.89 -10.87
N GLY A 104 19.11 29.03 -10.21
CA GLY A 104 19.22 29.03 -8.75
C GLY A 104 18.11 28.29 -8.00
N ASN A 105 17.25 27.55 -8.70
CA ASN A 105 16.07 26.91 -8.13
C ASN A 105 16.32 25.44 -7.75
N TYR A 106 15.76 25.02 -6.60
CA TYR A 106 15.84 23.64 -6.07
C TYR A 106 14.49 22.91 -6.11
N TYR A 107 13.39 23.62 -6.30
CA TYR A 107 12.04 23.05 -6.25
C TYR A 107 11.34 23.20 -7.60
N GLY A 108 10.38 22.30 -7.87
CA GLY A 108 9.52 22.36 -9.05
C GLY A 108 8.06 22.22 -8.65
N LEU A 109 7.24 23.19 -9.05
CA LEU A 109 5.78 23.13 -8.94
C LEU A 109 5.20 22.70 -10.28
N VAL A 110 4.73 21.45 -10.34
CA VAL A 110 4.08 20.84 -11.50
C VAL A 110 2.58 21.05 -11.38
N LYS A 111 1.94 21.51 -12.45
CA LYS A 111 0.49 21.64 -12.57
C LYS A 111 0.05 20.91 -13.84
N VAL A 112 -0.90 20.00 -13.71
CA VAL A 112 -1.44 19.21 -14.81
C VAL A 112 -2.93 19.45 -14.90
N ASP A 113 -3.41 19.93 -16.05
CA ASP A 113 -4.83 19.99 -16.33
C ASP A 113 -5.37 18.58 -16.57
N ASP A 114 -6.40 18.17 -15.84
CA ASP A 114 -6.96 16.83 -15.95
C ASP A 114 -7.70 16.62 -17.29
N TYR A 115 -8.26 17.65 -17.91
CA TYR A 115 -8.98 17.43 -19.17
C TYR A 115 -8.02 17.31 -20.36
N SER A 116 -7.22 18.36 -20.59
CA SER A 116 -6.32 18.48 -21.75
C SER A 116 -5.00 17.74 -21.60
N ARG A 117 -4.66 17.31 -20.37
CA ARG A 117 -3.34 16.76 -20.01
C ARG A 117 -2.18 17.74 -20.21
N PHE A 118 -2.48 19.02 -20.44
CA PHE A 118 -1.47 20.05 -20.54
C PHE A 118 -0.77 20.22 -19.18
N THR A 119 0.56 20.31 -19.22
CA THR A 119 1.40 20.38 -18.02
C THR A 119 2.20 21.67 -18.01
N TRP A 120 2.13 22.42 -16.91
CA TRP A 120 2.98 23.57 -16.64
C TRP A 120 3.93 23.25 -15.50
N VAL A 121 5.19 23.63 -15.64
CA VAL A 121 6.22 23.50 -14.59
C VAL A 121 6.75 24.88 -14.26
N MET A 122 6.87 25.19 -12.97
CA MET A 122 7.54 26.40 -12.46
C MET A 122 8.66 25.98 -11.53
N PHE A 123 9.85 26.51 -11.74
CA PHE A 123 10.98 26.30 -10.84
C PHE A 123 11.00 27.37 -9.75
N LEU A 124 11.26 26.96 -8.51
CA LEU A 124 11.23 27.82 -7.32
C LEU A 124 12.52 27.67 -6.51
N ALA A 125 12.99 28.78 -5.92
CA ALA A 125 14.16 28.75 -5.06
C ALA A 125 13.82 28.16 -3.69
N ASN A 126 12.63 28.49 -3.19
CA ASN A 126 12.11 28.02 -1.90
C ASN A 126 10.70 27.45 -2.03
N LYS A 127 10.34 26.47 -1.19
CA LYS A 127 8.97 25.92 -1.12
C LYS A 127 7.91 26.99 -0.82
N SER A 128 8.25 27.99 -0.01
CA SER A 128 7.35 29.07 0.41
C SER A 128 6.84 29.94 -0.75
N GLU A 129 7.51 29.91 -1.90
CA GLU A 129 7.12 30.67 -3.09
C GLU A 129 5.94 30.03 -3.85
N ALA A 130 5.64 28.74 -3.59
CA ALA A 130 4.70 27.95 -4.37
C ALA A 130 3.29 28.58 -4.44
N PHE A 131 2.76 29.05 -3.31
CA PHE A 131 1.43 29.67 -3.27
C PHE A 131 1.36 30.94 -4.13
N ASN A 132 2.34 31.83 -4.00
CA ASN A 132 2.38 33.07 -4.78
C ASN A 132 2.58 32.79 -6.27
N ALA A 133 3.41 31.82 -6.61
CA ALA A 133 3.60 31.39 -7.99
C ALA A 133 2.31 30.80 -8.59
N PHE A 134 1.59 29.98 -7.82
CA PHE A 134 0.30 29.44 -8.23
C PHE A 134 -0.76 30.54 -8.43
N LYS A 135 -0.86 31.50 -7.51
CA LYS A 135 -1.82 32.62 -7.63
C LYS A 135 -1.63 33.41 -8.93
N LYS A 136 -0.37 33.69 -9.30
CA LYS A 136 -0.03 34.36 -10.57
C LYS A 136 -0.42 33.48 -11.77
N PHE A 137 -0.07 32.20 -11.73
CA PHE A 137 -0.42 31.23 -12.76
C PHE A 137 -1.94 31.13 -12.97
N ALA A 138 -2.72 30.98 -11.89
CA ALA A 138 -4.18 30.87 -11.93
C ALA A 138 -4.80 32.08 -12.62
N LYS A 139 -4.37 33.30 -12.27
CA LYS A 139 -4.86 34.53 -12.92
C LYS A 139 -4.52 34.56 -14.41
N LEU A 140 -3.29 34.20 -14.78
CA LEU A 140 -2.84 34.18 -16.18
C LEU A 140 -3.65 33.18 -17.01
N VAL A 141 -3.74 31.92 -16.58
CA VAL A 141 -4.39 30.86 -17.37
C VAL A 141 -5.89 31.05 -17.48
N GLN A 142 -6.54 31.56 -16.43
CA GLN A 142 -7.97 31.85 -16.46
C GLN A 142 -8.30 32.99 -17.43
N ASN A 143 -7.45 34.02 -17.48
CA ASN A 143 -7.59 35.12 -18.43
C ASN A 143 -7.34 34.64 -19.87
N GLU A 144 -6.29 33.85 -20.10
CA GLU A 144 -5.93 33.34 -21.42
C GLU A 144 -7.02 32.42 -22.00
N LYS A 145 -7.60 31.55 -21.16
CA LYS A 145 -8.64 30.60 -21.58
C LYS A 145 -10.06 31.11 -21.39
N ASN A 146 -10.23 32.33 -20.90
CA ASN A 146 -11.52 32.94 -20.54
C ASN A 146 -12.41 31.97 -19.73
N THR A 147 -11.82 31.22 -18.80
CA THR A 147 -12.45 30.10 -18.09
C THR A 147 -11.86 29.96 -16.69
N ASN A 148 -12.68 29.74 -15.68
CA ASN A 148 -12.22 29.59 -14.29
C ASN A 148 -11.74 28.17 -13.95
N ILE A 149 -10.77 28.11 -13.04
CA ILE A 149 -10.33 26.89 -12.37
C ILE A 149 -11.41 26.48 -11.37
N THR A 150 -11.98 25.29 -11.51
CA THR A 150 -13.08 24.84 -10.64
C THR A 150 -12.59 24.09 -9.42
N SER A 151 -11.59 23.24 -9.59
CA SER A 151 -11.07 22.43 -8.49
C SER A 151 -9.58 22.19 -8.65
N ILE A 152 -8.92 22.02 -7.51
CA ILE A 152 -7.49 21.77 -7.42
C ILE A 152 -7.31 20.56 -6.53
N ARG A 153 -6.41 19.65 -6.94
CA ARG A 153 -5.98 18.51 -6.14
C ARG A 153 -4.47 18.61 -5.98
N SER A 154 -4.00 18.61 -4.74
CA SER A 154 -2.61 18.26 -4.45
C SER A 154 -2.60 17.10 -3.47
N ASP A 155 -1.49 16.37 -3.43
CA ASP A 155 -1.21 15.53 -2.29
C ASP A 155 -1.03 16.45 -1.09
N HIS A 156 -1.58 16.08 0.07
CA HIS A 156 -1.51 16.90 1.28
C HIS A 156 -0.10 16.84 1.89
N GLY A 157 0.95 17.04 1.07
CA GLY A 157 2.28 17.34 1.55
C GLY A 157 2.17 18.48 2.56
N GLY A 158 2.89 18.40 3.67
CA GLY A 158 2.70 19.28 4.85
C GLY A 158 2.91 20.79 4.60
N GLU A 159 3.08 21.19 3.35
CA GLU A 159 2.96 22.57 2.91
C GLU A 159 1.47 22.94 2.73
N ASN A 160 1.00 23.89 3.53
CA ASN A 160 -0.35 24.47 3.47
C ASN A 160 -0.59 25.30 2.17
N ILE A 161 -0.24 24.76 1.00
CA ILE A 161 -0.50 25.36 -0.32
C ILE A 161 -2.02 25.52 -0.48
N ILE A 162 -2.80 24.54 0.00
CA ILE A 162 -4.25 24.44 -0.20
C ILE A 162 -5.06 25.28 0.80
N GLU A 163 -4.61 25.42 2.05
CA GLU A 163 -5.40 26.12 3.10
C GLU A 163 -5.71 27.58 2.70
N ASN A 164 -4.82 28.25 1.96
CA ASN A 164 -5.03 29.61 1.48
C ASN A 164 -5.80 29.72 0.15
N ILE A 165 -5.97 28.62 -0.59
CA ILE A 165 -6.67 28.60 -1.89
C ILE A 165 -8.18 28.39 -1.70
N ILE A 166 -8.58 27.53 -0.75
CA ILE A 166 -10.00 27.23 -0.49
C ILE A 166 -10.74 28.44 0.12
N GLY A 167 -10.05 29.33 0.84
CA GLY A 167 -10.67 30.50 1.48
C GLY A 167 -11.10 31.64 0.55
N ASN A 168 -10.68 31.66 -0.72
CA ASN A 168 -10.89 32.81 -1.64
C ASN A 168 -11.52 32.44 -2.99
N ILE A 169 -11.94 31.20 -3.22
CA ILE A 169 -12.66 30.80 -4.45
C ILE A 169 -14.20 30.92 -4.28
N GLY A 170 -14.66 31.33 -3.10
CA GLY A 170 -16.08 31.49 -2.75
C GLY A 170 -16.52 32.90 -2.31
N LYS A 171 -15.74 33.95 -2.61
CA LYS A 171 -16.16 35.35 -2.42
C LYS A 171 -15.95 36.15 -3.70
#